data_AF-A0A3N5QBX2-F1
#
_entry.id   AF-A0A3N5QBX2-F1
#
_cell.length_a   1.000
_cell.length_b   1.000
_cell.length_c   1.000
_cell.angle_alpha   90.00
_cell.angle_beta   90.00
_cell.angle_gamma   90.00
#
_symmetry.space_group_name_H-M   'P 1'
#
loop_
_entity.id
_entity.type
_entity.pdbx_description
1 polymer ?
#
loop_
_entity_poly.entity_id
_entity_poly.type
_entity_poly.pdbx_seq_one_letter_code
_entity_poly.pdbx_strand_id
1 'polypeptide(L)'
;MDAIYQLGIRFIQALQTFSPALDDLMNGFTFLGRIEFYLVLIPFIYWAVDRRIGVRALLILIYTDFIASSFKLLFHEPRPY
;
A
#
# COMPACT_ATOMS: atom_id res chain seq x y z
N MET A 1 11.30 23.17 0.91
CA MET A 1 10.91 21.80 1.35
C MET A 1 9.79 21.85 2.37
N ASP A 2 9.89 22.68 3.41
CA ASP A 2 8.86 22.79 4.46
C ASP A 2 7.46 23.16 3.94
N ALA A 3 7.36 24.02 2.92
CA ALA A 3 6.09 24.37 2.30
C ALA A 3 5.37 23.17 1.66
N ILE A 4 6.13 22.24 1.06
CA ILE A 4 5.59 21.02 0.43
C ILE A 4 5.10 20.06 1.53
N TYR A 5 5.89 19.89 2.60
CA TYR A 5 5.49 19.10 3.76
C TYR A 5 4.23 19.63 4.42
N GLN A 6 4.15 20.93 4.66
CA GLN A 6 2.97 21.56 5.26
C GLN A 6 1.73 21.42 4.36
N LEU A 7 1.89 21.53 3.03
CA LEU A 7 0.80 21.30 2.09
C LEU A 7 0.30 19.85 2.17
N GLY A 8 1.21 18.87 2.22
CA GLY A 8 0.87 17.45 2.39
C GLY A 8 0.13 17.18 3.70
N ILE A 9 0.62 17.72 4.82
CA ILE A 9 -0.02 17.56 6.14
C ILE A 9 -1.43 18.16 6.14
N ARG A 10 -1.60 19.39 5.62
CA ARG A 10 -2.92 20.03 5.54
C ARG A 10 -3.89 19.22 4.69
N PHE A 11 -3.40 18.64 3.59
CA PHE A 11 -4.20 17.77 2.73
C PHE A 11 -4.65 16.50 3.46
N ILE A 12 -3.74 15.83 4.18
CA ILE A 12 -4.06 14.63 4.97
C ILE A 12 -5.08 14.96 6.07
N GLN A 13 -4.90 16.06 6.80
CA GLN A 13 -5.83 16.49 7.84
C GLN A 13 -7.22 16.80 7.29
N ALA A 14 -7.30 17.46 6.12
CA ALA A 14 -8.58 17.71 5.47
C ALA A 14 -9.33 16.40 5.15
N LEU A 15 -8.61 15.37 4.68
CA LEU A 15 -9.19 14.04 4.45
C LEU A 15 -9.63 13.35 5.74
N GLN A 16 -8.85 13.44 6.82
CA GLN A 16 -9.17 12.85 8.11
C GLN A 16 -10.44 13.45 8.75
N THR A 17 -10.72 14.73 8.51
CA THR A 17 -11.91 15.40 9.08
C THR A 17 -13.21 15.16 8.31
N PHE A 18 -13.16 14.46 7.17
CA PHE A 18 -14.29 14.40 6.24
C PHE A 18 -15.48 13.58 6.78
N SER A 19 -15.22 12.38 7.31
CA SER A 19 -16.23 11.59 8.03
C SER A 19 -15.59 10.38 8.72
N PRO A 20 -15.89 10.12 10.01
CA PRO A 20 -15.42 8.93 10.72
C PRO A 20 -15.91 7.61 10.09
N ALA A 21 -17.03 7.62 9.37
CA ALA A 21 -17.56 6.41 8.73
C ALA A 21 -16.68 5.91 7.58
N LEU A 22 -15.81 6.76 7.03
CA LEU A 22 -14.88 6.36 5.98
C LEU A 22 -13.66 5.59 6.52
N ASP A 23 -13.38 5.65 7.83
CA ASP A 23 -12.22 5.00 8.42
C ASP A 23 -12.25 3.48 8.22
N ASP A 24 -13.41 2.86 8.46
CA ASP A 24 -13.59 1.41 8.27
C ASP A 24 -13.46 1.02 6.79
N LEU A 25 -14.01 1.83 5.88
CA LEU A 25 -13.89 1.62 4.44
C LEU A 25 -12.42 1.69 4.00
N MET A 26 -11.69 2.72 4.44
CA MET A 26 -10.27 2.91 4.13
C MET A 26 -9.40 1.83 4.75
N ASN A 27 -9.76 1.33 5.93
CA ASN A 27 -9.11 0.15 6.53
C ASN A 27 -9.34 -1.10 5.69
N GLY A 28 -10.54 -1.28 5.13
CA GLY A 28 -10.83 -2.34 4.17
C GLY A 28 -9.93 -2.27 2.93
N PHE A 29 -9.79 -1.08 2.32
CA PHE A 29 -8.85 -0.89 1.21
C PHE A 29 -7.39 -1.10 1.62
N THR A 30 -7.01 -0.66 2.83
CA THR A 30 -5.67 -0.90 3.38
C THR A 30 -5.39 -2.39 3.51
N PHE A 31 -6.37 -3.18 3.97
CA PHE A 31 -6.26 -4.63 4.09
C PHE A 31 -5.90 -5.31 2.77
N LEU A 32 -6.46 -4.86 1.64
CA LEU A 32 -6.12 -5.36 0.30
C LEU A 32 -4.65 -5.17 -0.08
N GLY A 33 -3.98 -4.19 0.54
CA GLY A 33 -2.55 -3.91 0.35
C GLY A 33 -1.63 -4.62 1.35
N ARG A 34 -2.18 -5.37 2.32
CA ARG A 34 -1.38 -6.05 3.33
C ARG A 34 -0.93 -7.43 2.88
N ILE A 35 0.16 -7.91 3.46
CA ILE A 35 0.75 -9.20 3.10
C ILE A 35 -0.19 -10.38 3.39
N GLU A 36 -1.00 -10.28 4.44
CA GLU A 36 -2.00 -11.28 4.84
C GLU A 36 -3.02 -11.54 3.72
N PHE A 37 -3.44 -10.49 3.01
CA PHE A 37 -4.32 -10.63 1.85
C PHE A 37 -3.60 -11.31 0.68
N TYR A 38 -2.37 -10.90 0.38
CA TYR A 38 -1.59 -11.48 -0.72
C TYR A 38 -1.22 -12.95 -0.50
N LEU A 39 -1.04 -13.38 0.75
CA LEU A 39 -0.82 -14.79 1.10
C LEU A 39 -1.98 -15.70 0.67
N VAL A 40 -3.20 -15.17 0.61
CA VAL A 40 -4.38 -15.93 0.14
C VAL A 40 -4.63 -15.68 -1.35
N LEU A 41 -4.51 -14.43 -1.81
CA LEU A 41 -4.79 -14.04 -3.18
C LEU A 41 -3.84 -14.70 -4.19
N ILE A 42 -2.52 -14.69 -3.92
CA ILE A 42 -1.53 -15.19 -4.88
C ILE A 42 -1.71 -16.70 -5.12
N PRO A 43 -1.83 -17.56 -4.10
CA PRO A 43 -2.08 -18.97 -4.34
C PRO A 43 -3.44 -19.24 -4.97
N PHE A 44 -4.48 -18.45 -4.64
CA PHE A 44 -5.77 -18.53 -5.32
C PHE A 44 -5.63 -18.28 -6.82
N ILE A 45 -4.95 -17.21 -7.25
CA ILE A 45 -4.73 -16.93 -8.67
C ILE A 45 -3.90 -18.04 -9.33
N TYR A 46 -2.86 -18.51 -8.65
CA TYR A 46 -1.96 -19.54 -9.17
C TYR A 46 -2.66 -20.89 -9.41
N TRP A 47 -3.53 -21.31 -8.47
CA TRP A 47 -4.19 -22.62 -8.54
C TRP A 47 -5.55 -22.60 -9.24
N ALA A 48 -6.37 -21.58 -9.00
CA ALA A 48 -7.76 -21.55 -9.45
C ALA A 48 -7.97 -20.77 -10.77
N VAL A 49 -7.05 -19.87 -11.14
CA VAL A 49 -7.22 -18.99 -12.31
C VAL A 49 -6.25 -19.38 -13.42
N ASP A 50 -4.96 -19.06 -13.25
CA ASP A 50 -3.93 -19.38 -14.22
C ASP A 50 -2.55 -19.35 -13.55
N ARG A 51 -1.80 -20.43 -13.75
CA ARG A 51 -0.48 -20.62 -13.14
C ARG A 51 0.51 -19.53 -13.55
N ARG A 52 0.51 -19.11 -14.82
CA ARG A 52 1.43 -18.09 -15.34
C ARG A 52 1.08 -16.73 -14.78
N ILE A 53 -0.21 -16.39 -14.66
CA ILE A 53 -0.66 -15.13 -14.05
C ILE A 53 -0.25 -15.10 -12.57
N GLY A 54 -0.48 -16.19 -11.82
CA GLY A 54 -0.10 -16.27 -10.40
C GLY A 54 1.39 -16.06 -10.17
N VAL A 55 2.25 -16.71 -10.96
CA VAL A 55 3.71 -16.51 -10.87
C VAL A 55 4.10 -15.08 -11.24
N ARG A 56 3.55 -14.52 -12.32
CA ARG A 56 3.84 -13.13 -12.72
C ARG A 56 3.42 -12.14 -11.64
N ALA A 57 2.25 -12.31 -11.04
CA ALA A 57 1.75 -11.47 -9.97
C ALA A 57 2.66 -11.52 -8.74
N LEU A 58 3.12 -12.72 -8.34
CA LEU A 58 4.07 -12.89 -7.24
C LEU A 58 5.39 -12.17 -7.51
N LEU A 59 5.95 -12.32 -8.70
CA LEU A 59 7.22 -11.67 -9.08
C LEU A 59 7.09 -10.14 -9.08
N ILE A 60 5.98 -9.62 -9.60
CA ILE A 60 5.70 -8.17 -9.58
C ILE A 60 5.60 -7.68 -8.13
N LEU A 61 4.85 -8.38 -7.27
CA LEU A 61 4.69 -8.02 -5.86
C LEU A 61 6.05 -7.92 -5.15
N ILE A 62 6.89 -8.94 -5.28
CA ILE A 62 8.22 -8.98 -4.65
C ILE A 62 9.10 -7.85 -5.20
N TYR A 63 9.11 -7.65 -6.52
CA TYR A 63 9.94 -6.64 -7.15
C TYR A 63 9.54 -5.21 -6.76
N THR A 64 8.24 -4.94 -6.74
CA THR A 64 7.70 -3.64 -6.29
C THR A 64 8.03 -3.38 -4.83
N ASP A 65 7.86 -4.37 -3.95
CA ASP A 65 8.18 -4.21 -2.52
C ASP A 65 9.68 -4.01 -2.29
N PHE A 66 10.52 -4.75 -3.01
CA PHE A 66 11.97 -4.58 -2.96
C PHE A 66 12.40 -3.15 -3.35
N ILE A 67 11.89 -2.63 -4.48
CA ILE A 67 12.18 -1.27 -4.92
C ILE A 67 11.67 -0.27 -3.89
N ALA A 68 10.41 -0.38 -3.48
CA ALA A 68 9.79 0.56 -2.54
C ALA A 68 10.56 0.60 -1.20
N SER A 69 10.95 -0.56 -0.67
CA SER A 69 11.72 -0.68 0.57
C SER A 69 13.14 -0.13 0.43
N SER A 70 13.79 -0.35 -0.72
CA SER A 70 15.10 0.23 -1.02
C SER A 70 15.02 1.76 -1.04
N PHE A 71 14.01 2.33 -1.68
CA PHE A 71 13.79 3.78 -1.69
C PHE A 71 13.48 4.33 -0.30
N LYS A 72 12.63 3.65 0.48
CA LYS A 72 12.37 4.03 1.88
C LYS A 72 13.65 4.10 2.71
N LEU A 73 14.54 3.12 2.54
CA LEU A 73 15.84 3.08 3.21
C LEU A 73 16.84 4.11 2.65
N LEU A 74 16.72 4.55 1.40
CA LEU A 74 17.62 5.58 0.87
C LEU A 74 17.23 6.98 1.37
N PHE A 75 15.94 7.32 1.32
CA PHE A 75 15.46 8.67 1.57
C PHE A 75 15.16 8.97 3.05
N HIS A 76 14.91 7.96 3.89
CA HIS A 76 14.66 8.12 5.33
C HIS A 76 13.63 9.20 5.68
N GLU A 77 12.62 9.37 4.84
CA GLU A 77 11.64 10.44 5.02
C GLU A 77 10.77 10.17 6.26
N PRO A 78 10.63 11.13 7.19
CA PRO A 78 9.83 10.96 8.38
C PRO A 78 8.36 10.83 8.00
N ARG A 79 7.64 9.90 8.66
CA ARG A 79 6.19 9.82 8.48
C ARG A 79 5.54 11.09 9.07
N PRO A 80 4.50 11.63 8.43
CA PRO A 80 3.71 12.69 9.04
C PRO A 80 3.01 12.13 10.30
N TYR A 81 3.26 12.75 11.44
CA TYR A 81 2.61 12.47 12.73
C TYR A 81 1.74 13.65 13.15
#